data_AF-A0A2C9V3T7-F1
#
_entry.id   AF-A0A2C9V3T7-F1
#
_cell.length_a   1.000
_cell.length_b   1.000
_cell.length_c   1.000
_cell.angle_alpha   90.00
_cell.angle_beta   90.00
_cell.angle_gamma   90.00
#
_symmetry.space_group_name_H-M   'P 1'
#
loop_
_entity.id
_entity.type
_entity.pdbx_description
1 polymer ?
#
loop_
_entity_poly.entity_id
_entity_poly.type
_entity_poly.pdbx_seq_one_letter_code
_entity_poly.pdbx_strand_id
1 'polypeptide(L)'
;MLRSPQFYRYWLDFRRVLHDWARAKRYQADIMNELISLVKNPLDGQKGSVGSNSKYSSCAVVGNSGILLKKDYGDLIDSHEIVIRLNNARTGRYQQHVGSKTNISFVNSNILHLCARRIGCFCHPYGANVPIVMYVCQPVHFLDYTICNSSHRAPLIVTDPRFDIMCARIVKYYSLKRFVEETGKSYDEWSSAHDGSMFHYSSGFQAVMLALGICDKVSVFGFGKSTLAKHHYHTNQKGELKLHDYEAEYDFYHDLSHTPRAIPFISDKFQFPPVVIYQ
;
A
#
# COMPACT_ATOMS: atom_id res chain seq x y z
N MET A 1 -8.49 24.08 -18.38
CA MET A 1 -8.68 22.62 -18.58
C MET A 1 -9.97 22.25 -19.33
N LEU A 2 -11.11 22.91 -19.10
CA LEU A 2 -12.42 22.57 -19.70
C LEU A 2 -12.61 22.83 -21.22
N ARG A 3 -11.61 23.36 -21.94
CA ARG A 3 -11.73 23.75 -23.36
C ARG A 3 -10.76 23.02 -24.31
N SER A 4 -10.02 22.02 -23.82
CA SER A 4 -9.15 21.21 -24.68
C SER A 4 -9.93 20.03 -25.27
N PRO A 5 -9.80 19.71 -26.57
CA PRO A 5 -10.42 18.52 -27.17
C PRO A 5 -9.99 17.22 -26.48
N GLN A 6 -8.85 17.20 -25.80
CA GLN A 6 -8.42 16.05 -24.99
C GLN A 6 -9.27 15.84 -23.72
N PHE A 7 -9.92 16.89 -23.20
CA PHE A 7 -10.76 16.81 -21.99
C PHE A 7 -11.91 15.83 -22.16
N TYR A 8 -12.55 15.81 -23.34
CA TYR A 8 -13.65 14.88 -23.62
C TYR A 8 -13.19 13.40 -23.54
N ARG A 9 -11.99 13.10 -24.05
CA ARG A 9 -11.40 11.76 -23.96
C ARG A 9 -11.10 11.38 -22.51
N TYR A 10 -10.42 12.25 -21.76
CA TYR A 10 -10.14 12.02 -20.34
C TYR A 10 -11.41 11.87 -19.50
N TRP A 11 -12.48 12.59 -19.84
CA TRP A 11 -13.77 12.51 -19.16
C TRP A 11 -14.49 11.17 -19.42
N LEU A 12 -14.46 10.68 -20.67
CA LEU A 12 -15.00 9.34 -20.99
C LEU A 12 -14.22 8.24 -20.28
N ASP A 13 -12.89 8.31 -20.31
CA ASP A 13 -12.03 7.36 -19.59
C ASP A 13 -12.28 7.40 -18.09
N PHE A 14 -12.42 8.60 -17.50
CA PHE A 14 -12.77 8.79 -16.09
C PHE A 14 -14.10 8.13 -15.73
N ARG A 15 -15.16 8.40 -16.52
CA ARG A 15 -16.48 7.80 -16.28
C ARG A 15 -16.45 6.29 -16.37
N ARG A 16 -15.73 5.73 -17.35
CA ARG A 16 -15.56 4.28 -17.49
C ARG A 16 -14.86 3.69 -16.27
N VAL A 17 -13.68 4.20 -15.93
CA VAL A 17 -12.88 3.70 -14.79
C VAL A 17 -13.65 3.80 -13.48
N LEU A 18 -14.29 4.94 -13.21
CA LEU A 18 -15.08 5.14 -11.99
C LEU A 18 -16.27 4.18 -11.91
N HIS A 19 -16.96 3.96 -13.03
CA HIS A 19 -18.12 3.07 -13.09
C HIS A 19 -17.72 1.61 -12.91
N ASP A 20 -16.63 1.17 -13.55
CA ASP A 20 -16.10 -0.18 -13.40
C ASP A 20 -15.63 -0.43 -11.96
N TRP A 21 -14.93 0.54 -11.37
CA TRP A 21 -14.56 0.53 -9.95
C TRP A 21 -15.78 0.42 -9.03
N ALA A 22 -16.83 1.21 -9.28
CA ALA A 22 -18.05 1.18 -8.48
C ALA A 22 -18.78 -0.16 -8.57
N ARG A 23 -18.83 -0.77 -9.77
CA ARG A 23 -19.44 -2.10 -9.98
C ARG A 23 -18.66 -3.23 -9.33
N ALA A 24 -17.33 -3.13 -9.32
CA ALA A 24 -16.46 -4.13 -8.73
C ALA A 24 -16.38 -4.04 -7.20
N LYS A 25 -16.89 -2.95 -6.59
CA LYS A 25 -16.84 -2.66 -5.15
C LYS A 25 -17.72 -3.60 -4.32
N ARG A 26 -17.28 -4.85 -4.17
CA ARG A 26 -17.86 -5.87 -3.31
C ARG A 26 -16.76 -6.68 -2.63
N TYR A 27 -17.08 -7.24 -1.47
CA TYR A 27 -16.15 -8.13 -0.79
C TYR A 27 -16.00 -9.45 -1.55
N GLN A 28 -14.76 -9.92 -1.69
CA GLN A 28 -14.42 -11.24 -2.20
C GLN A 28 -13.20 -11.79 -1.44
N ALA A 29 -13.34 -12.97 -0.85
CA ALA A 29 -12.31 -13.58 -0.02
C ALA A 29 -11.09 -14.09 -0.82
N ASP A 30 -11.27 -14.38 -2.12
CA ASP A 30 -10.25 -14.96 -2.99
C ASP A 30 -9.34 -13.92 -3.68
N ILE A 31 -9.60 -12.60 -3.50
CA ILE A 31 -8.87 -11.52 -4.21
C ILE A 31 -7.36 -11.59 -4.04
N MET A 32 -6.86 -12.12 -2.91
CA MET A 32 -5.42 -12.30 -2.66
C MET A 32 -4.75 -13.21 -3.70
N ASN A 33 -5.45 -14.22 -4.20
CA ASN A 33 -4.95 -15.13 -5.24
C ASN A 33 -4.95 -14.48 -6.63
N GLU A 34 -5.74 -13.42 -6.83
CA GLU A 34 -5.82 -12.68 -8.09
C GLU A 34 -4.78 -11.56 -8.20
N LEU A 35 -4.05 -11.23 -7.12
CA LEU A 35 -3.08 -10.12 -7.14
C LEU A 35 -1.91 -10.34 -8.12
N ILE A 36 -1.62 -11.60 -8.46
CA ILE A 36 -0.65 -11.93 -9.50
C ILE A 36 -1.13 -11.39 -10.86
N SER A 37 -2.37 -11.70 -11.26
CA SER A 37 -2.91 -11.25 -12.54
C SER A 37 -3.25 -9.77 -12.56
N LEU A 38 -3.72 -9.22 -11.43
CA LEU A 38 -4.18 -7.83 -11.32
C LEU A 38 -3.04 -6.82 -11.15
N VAL A 39 -1.94 -7.22 -10.52
CA VAL A 39 -0.84 -6.29 -10.18
C VAL A 39 0.49 -6.78 -10.73
N LYS A 40 0.93 -8.00 -10.39
CA LYS A 40 2.26 -8.49 -10.81
C LYS A 40 2.41 -8.56 -12.33
N ASN A 41 1.47 -9.19 -13.03
CA ASN A 41 1.55 -9.37 -14.48
C ASN A 41 1.58 -8.03 -15.24
N PRO A 42 0.75 -7.02 -14.89
CA PRO A 42 0.89 -5.67 -15.45
C PRO A 42 2.24 -4.99 -15.15
N LEU A 43 2.82 -5.22 -13.96
CA LEU A 43 4.15 -4.69 -13.62
C LEU A 43 5.25 -5.33 -14.48
N ASP A 44 5.17 -6.64 -14.71
CA ASP A 44 6.16 -7.42 -15.46
C ASP A 44 6.04 -7.25 -16.98
N GLY A 45 4.82 -7.04 -17.50
CA GLY A 45 4.54 -6.96 -18.94
C GLY A 45 5.31 -5.87 -19.69
N GLN A 46 5.85 -4.87 -18.97
CA GLN A 46 6.73 -3.84 -19.56
C GLN A 46 8.19 -4.26 -19.70
N LYS A 47 8.63 -5.31 -19.01
CA LYS A 47 10.01 -5.83 -19.11
C LYS A 47 10.22 -6.80 -20.28
N GLY A 48 9.20 -7.01 -21.13
CA GLY A 48 9.28 -7.94 -22.27
C GLY A 48 9.34 -9.42 -21.88
N SER A 49 9.13 -9.74 -20.61
CA SER A 49 9.05 -11.12 -20.13
C SER A 49 7.58 -11.57 -20.17
N VAL A 50 7.33 -12.76 -20.73
CA VAL A 50 6.01 -13.41 -20.61
C VAL A 50 5.74 -13.55 -19.11
N GLY A 51 4.75 -12.81 -18.60
CA GLY A 51 4.46 -12.74 -17.17
C GLY A 51 4.32 -14.14 -16.59
N SER A 52 5.29 -14.55 -15.77
CA SER A 52 5.17 -15.81 -15.05
C SER A 52 4.04 -15.67 -14.04
N ASN A 53 3.12 -16.64 -14.03
CA ASN A 53 2.11 -16.78 -12.99
C ASN A 53 2.70 -17.21 -11.63
N SER A 54 4.02 -17.39 -11.53
CA SER A 54 4.71 -17.55 -10.25
C SER A 54 4.80 -16.22 -9.51
N LYS A 55 4.79 -16.29 -8.17
CA LYS A 55 5.14 -15.17 -7.30
C LYS A 55 6.62 -14.78 -7.47
N TYR A 56 6.98 -13.59 -7.01
CA TYR A 56 8.37 -13.20 -6.82
C TYR A 56 8.99 -14.01 -5.67
N SER A 57 10.26 -14.37 -5.77
CA SER A 57 10.95 -15.17 -4.76
C SER A 57 11.00 -14.50 -3.38
N SER A 58 11.15 -13.17 -3.34
CA SER A 58 11.26 -12.42 -2.09
C SER A 58 10.92 -10.95 -2.26
N CYS A 59 10.22 -10.39 -1.27
CA CYS A 59 9.87 -8.98 -1.23
C CYS A 59 10.27 -8.33 0.09
N ALA A 60 10.90 -7.16 0.01
CA ALA A 60 11.09 -6.27 1.14
C ALA A 60 10.06 -5.14 1.07
N VAL A 61 9.25 -4.99 2.12
CA VAL A 61 8.35 -3.83 2.28
C VAL A 61 8.99 -2.86 3.27
N VAL A 62 9.37 -1.69 2.79
CA VAL A 62 10.11 -0.69 3.58
C VAL A 62 9.18 0.46 3.95
N GLY A 63 8.80 0.49 5.22
CA GLY A 63 8.06 1.56 5.86
C GLY A 63 8.93 2.79 6.12
N ASN A 64 8.31 3.81 6.72
CA ASN A 64 8.95 5.10 6.90
C ASN A 64 9.41 5.36 8.34
N SER A 65 9.22 4.41 9.27
CA SER A 65 9.52 4.61 10.70
C SER A 65 10.98 4.99 10.94
N GLY A 66 11.21 5.92 11.87
CA GLY A 66 12.55 6.29 12.34
C GLY A 66 13.33 5.14 12.99
N ILE A 67 12.65 4.05 13.32
CA ILE A 67 13.28 2.85 13.89
C ILE A 67 14.35 2.26 12.97
N LEU A 68 14.21 2.45 11.64
CA LEU A 68 15.19 2.02 10.64
C LEU A 68 16.58 2.61 10.86
N LEU A 69 16.69 3.79 11.48
CA LEU A 69 18.00 4.43 11.73
C LEU A 69 18.80 3.76 12.85
N LYS A 70 18.25 2.76 13.54
CA LYS A 70 18.93 2.06 14.63
C LYS A 70 19.83 0.93 14.15
N LYS A 71 19.63 0.43 12.92
CA LYS A 71 20.38 -0.70 12.36
C LYS A 71 20.69 -0.47 10.88
N ASP A 72 21.67 -1.22 10.39
CA ASP A 72 22.13 -1.13 9.02
C ASP A 72 21.46 -2.21 8.17
N TYR A 73 20.16 -2.03 7.90
CA TYR A 73 19.38 -2.98 7.10
C TYR A 73 19.57 -2.79 5.59
N GLY A 74 20.35 -1.81 5.14
CA GLY A 74 20.41 -1.41 3.74
C GLY A 74 20.73 -2.55 2.77
N ASP A 75 21.79 -3.29 3.04
CA ASP A 75 22.22 -4.41 2.19
C ASP A 75 21.21 -5.56 2.21
N LEU A 76 20.62 -5.85 3.38
CA LEU A 76 19.59 -6.86 3.54
C LEU A 76 18.29 -6.49 2.79
N ILE A 77 17.91 -5.21 2.78
CA ILE A 77 16.76 -4.72 2.01
C ILE A 77 17.04 -4.92 0.51
N ASP A 78 18.21 -4.47 0.05
CA ASP A 78 18.56 -4.49 -1.38
C ASP A 78 18.80 -5.93 -1.91
N SER A 79 19.03 -6.91 -1.02
CA SER A 79 19.18 -8.33 -1.39
C SER A 79 17.87 -9.02 -1.81
N HIS A 80 16.70 -8.43 -1.54
CA HIS A 80 15.41 -9.01 -1.95
C HIS A 80 15.19 -8.82 -3.44
N GLU A 81 14.44 -9.71 -4.10
CA GLU A 81 14.15 -9.60 -5.53
C GLU A 81 13.40 -8.29 -5.83
N ILE A 82 12.35 -8.02 -5.05
CA ILE A 82 11.51 -6.82 -5.16
C ILE A 82 11.59 -6.01 -3.87
N VAL A 83 11.83 -4.70 -4.00
CA VAL A 83 11.72 -3.74 -2.89
C VAL A 83 10.53 -2.80 -3.13
N ILE A 84 9.58 -2.83 -2.20
CA ILE A 84 8.38 -1.99 -2.18
C ILE A 84 8.59 -0.86 -1.17
N ARG A 85 8.51 0.39 -1.60
CA ARG A 85 8.66 1.57 -0.74
C ARG A 85 7.41 2.41 -0.68
N LEU A 86 7.15 3.03 0.46
CA LEU A 86 5.90 3.73 0.72
C LEU A 86 6.00 5.24 0.49
N ASN A 87 4.97 5.83 -0.12
CA ASN A 87 4.79 7.27 -0.25
C ASN A 87 6.01 7.97 -0.91
N ASN A 88 6.67 8.88 -0.20
CA ASN A 88 7.78 9.69 -0.71
C ASN A 88 9.00 9.65 0.22
N ALA A 89 9.38 8.44 0.63
CA ALA A 89 10.48 8.21 1.55
C ALA A 89 11.83 8.52 0.86
N ARG A 90 12.72 9.25 1.54
CA ARG A 90 14.03 9.58 0.97
C ARG A 90 14.98 8.41 1.14
N THR A 91 15.62 7.93 0.10
CA THR A 91 16.70 6.93 0.23
C THR A 91 18.08 7.59 0.34
N GLY A 92 18.28 8.71 -0.36
CA GLY A 92 19.53 9.46 -0.33
C GLY A 92 19.90 9.96 1.06
N ARG A 93 21.14 9.66 1.48
CA ARG A 93 21.74 9.86 2.81
C ARG A 93 21.31 8.86 3.89
N TYR A 94 20.47 7.88 3.55
CA TYR A 94 19.99 6.85 4.47
C TYR A 94 20.25 5.44 3.96
N GLN A 95 21.00 5.28 2.85
CA GLN A 95 21.14 4.00 2.13
C GLN A 95 21.70 2.88 3.02
N GLN A 96 22.61 3.19 3.95
CA GLN A 96 23.13 2.22 4.92
C GLN A 96 22.01 1.58 5.75
N HIS A 97 20.96 2.33 6.07
CA HIS A 97 19.84 1.88 6.90
C HIS A 97 18.67 1.35 6.08
N VAL A 98 18.35 1.99 4.95
CA VAL A 98 17.10 1.73 4.21
C VAL A 98 17.32 1.17 2.82
N GLY A 99 18.56 1.03 2.37
CA GLY A 99 18.90 0.57 1.03
C GLY A 99 18.71 1.63 -0.05
N SER A 100 19.01 1.25 -1.28
CA SER A 100 18.95 2.09 -2.48
C SER A 100 17.99 1.55 -3.54
N LYS A 101 17.75 0.23 -3.54
CA LYS A 101 16.90 -0.47 -4.52
C LYS A 101 15.44 -0.10 -4.29
N THR A 102 14.72 0.14 -5.39
CA THR A 102 13.26 0.31 -5.39
C THR A 102 12.69 -0.29 -6.67
N ASN A 103 11.76 -1.23 -6.54
CA ASN A 103 11.09 -1.86 -7.67
C ASN A 103 9.64 -1.41 -7.78
N ILE A 104 8.98 -1.13 -6.66
CA ILE A 104 7.58 -0.69 -6.62
C ILE A 104 7.46 0.50 -5.66
N SER A 105 6.84 1.57 -6.13
CA SER A 105 6.42 2.70 -5.32
C SER A 105 4.96 2.53 -4.91
N PHE A 106 4.68 2.26 -3.65
CA PHE A 106 3.31 2.16 -3.16
C PHE A 106 2.86 3.47 -2.53
N VAL A 107 1.83 4.12 -3.07
CA VAL A 107 1.42 5.47 -2.62
C VAL A 107 -0.09 5.57 -2.42
N ASN A 108 -0.52 6.52 -1.60
CA ASN A 108 -1.93 6.93 -1.62
C ASN A 108 -2.22 7.83 -2.83
N SER A 109 -3.47 7.82 -3.32
CA SER A 109 -3.86 8.70 -4.44
C SER A 109 -3.77 10.21 -4.15
N ASN A 110 -3.73 10.65 -2.88
CA ASN A 110 -3.50 12.07 -2.57
C ASN A 110 -2.12 12.54 -3.05
N ILE A 111 -1.10 11.67 -3.04
CA ILE A 111 0.22 11.99 -3.60
C ILE A 111 0.10 12.29 -5.10
N LEU A 112 -0.64 11.47 -5.85
CA LEU A 112 -0.87 11.71 -7.27
C LEU A 112 -1.69 12.99 -7.49
N HIS A 113 -2.74 13.23 -6.70
CA HIS A 113 -3.56 14.43 -6.77
C HIS A 113 -2.72 15.72 -6.64
N LEU A 114 -1.74 15.73 -5.74
CA LEU A 114 -0.80 16.86 -5.60
C LEU A 114 0.09 17.02 -6.84
N CYS A 115 0.53 15.92 -7.43
CA CYS A 115 1.42 15.94 -8.60
C CYS A 115 0.70 16.21 -9.92
N ALA A 116 -0.57 15.82 -10.06
CA ALA A 116 -1.38 16.03 -11.26
C ALA A 116 -1.56 17.52 -11.61
N ARG A 117 -1.38 18.40 -10.62
CA ARG A 117 -1.41 19.86 -10.79
C ARG A 117 -0.13 20.42 -11.41
N ARG A 118 0.92 19.61 -11.54
CA ARG A 118 2.22 20.00 -12.13
C ARG A 118 2.25 19.66 -13.62
N ILE A 119 3.05 20.41 -14.39
CA ILE A 119 3.29 20.13 -15.81
C ILE A 119 3.84 18.70 -15.96
N GLY A 120 3.20 17.89 -16.81
CA GLY A 120 3.63 16.52 -17.11
C GLY A 120 3.39 15.51 -15.99
N CYS A 121 2.57 15.84 -14.97
CA CYS A 121 2.26 14.93 -13.87
C CYS A 121 3.51 14.34 -13.16
N PHE A 122 4.57 15.12 -12.99
CA PHE A 122 5.83 14.63 -12.40
C PHE A 122 5.62 14.08 -10.97
N CYS A 123 5.44 12.77 -10.86
CA CYS A 123 5.12 12.03 -9.63
C CYS A 123 6.05 10.81 -9.50
N HIS A 124 7.34 11.04 -9.38
CA HIS A 124 8.33 9.96 -9.36
C HIS A 124 9.15 9.97 -8.07
N PRO A 125 8.56 9.58 -6.93
CA PRO A 125 9.24 9.64 -5.62
C PRO A 125 10.55 8.83 -5.61
N TYR A 126 10.61 7.73 -6.38
CA TYR A 126 11.76 6.83 -6.46
C TYR A 126 12.38 6.74 -7.87
N GLY A 127 12.04 7.67 -8.76
CA GLY A 127 12.57 7.71 -10.14
C GLY A 127 11.54 7.36 -11.21
N ALA A 128 11.74 7.89 -12.42
CA ALA A 128 10.75 7.85 -13.52
C ALA A 128 10.49 6.45 -14.08
N ASN A 129 11.39 5.49 -13.81
CA ASN A 129 11.30 4.11 -14.28
C ASN A 129 10.73 3.16 -13.22
N VAL A 130 10.37 3.67 -12.03
CA VAL A 130 9.78 2.86 -10.97
C VAL A 130 8.25 2.91 -11.11
N PRO A 131 7.57 1.76 -11.27
CA PRO A 131 6.12 1.72 -11.32
C PRO A 131 5.50 2.14 -10.00
N ILE A 132 4.30 2.70 -10.09
CA ILE A 132 3.52 3.18 -8.95
C ILE A 132 2.28 2.33 -8.82
N VAL A 133 2.06 1.78 -7.62
CA VAL A 133 0.82 1.11 -7.24
C VAL A 133 0.13 1.97 -6.20
N MET A 134 -1.17 2.22 -6.36
CA MET A 134 -1.90 3.10 -5.46
C MET A 134 -3.35 2.67 -5.24
N TYR A 135 -3.89 2.99 -4.08
CA TYR A 135 -5.33 2.98 -3.82
C TYR A 135 -5.93 4.37 -3.95
N VAL A 136 -7.21 4.40 -4.31
CA VAL A 136 -7.96 5.64 -4.55
C VAL A 136 -8.74 6.03 -3.30
N CYS A 137 -8.39 7.17 -2.72
CA CYS A 137 -9.00 7.73 -1.51
C CYS A 137 -10.27 8.51 -1.81
N GLN A 138 -10.35 9.16 -2.98
CA GLN A 138 -11.50 9.96 -3.39
C GLN A 138 -11.82 9.70 -4.86
N PRO A 139 -13.11 9.60 -5.25
CA PRO A 139 -13.50 9.34 -6.63
C PRO A 139 -12.91 10.33 -7.64
N VAL A 140 -12.72 11.60 -7.24
CA VAL A 140 -12.14 12.64 -8.11
C VAL A 140 -10.70 12.30 -8.55
N HIS A 141 -9.95 11.52 -7.76
CA HIS A 141 -8.58 11.14 -8.11
C HIS A 141 -8.49 10.17 -9.30
N PHE A 142 -9.60 9.56 -9.72
CA PHE A 142 -9.62 8.83 -10.99
C PHE A 142 -9.39 9.74 -12.19
N LEU A 143 -9.75 11.02 -12.10
CA LEU A 143 -9.44 11.99 -13.16
C LEU A 143 -7.94 12.28 -13.20
N ASP A 144 -7.29 12.42 -12.04
CA ASP A 144 -5.84 12.56 -11.96
C ASP A 144 -5.13 11.33 -12.53
N TYR A 145 -5.63 10.14 -12.21
CA TYR A 145 -5.14 8.89 -12.78
C TYR A 145 -5.24 8.88 -14.31
N THR A 146 -6.40 9.19 -14.89
CA THR A 146 -6.55 9.15 -16.36
C THR A 146 -5.70 10.19 -17.08
N ILE A 147 -5.51 11.36 -16.48
CA ILE A 147 -4.64 12.41 -17.02
C ILE A 147 -3.16 12.00 -16.91
N CYS A 148 -2.74 11.47 -15.76
CA CYS A 148 -1.33 11.22 -15.48
C CYS A 148 -0.81 9.89 -16.00
N ASN A 149 -1.65 8.87 -16.16
CA ASN A 149 -1.24 7.55 -16.64
C ASN A 149 -0.58 7.62 -18.02
N SER A 150 -1.08 8.49 -18.92
CA SER A 150 -0.49 8.69 -20.25
C SER A 150 0.87 9.41 -20.23
N SER A 151 1.18 10.11 -19.14
CA SER A 151 2.41 10.90 -18.98
C SER A 151 3.52 10.11 -18.28
N HIS A 152 3.19 9.01 -17.58
CA HIS A 152 4.17 8.21 -16.86
C HIS A 152 4.90 7.24 -17.78
N ARG A 153 6.23 7.11 -17.61
CA ARG A 153 7.05 6.13 -18.35
C ARG A 153 6.89 4.72 -17.81
N ALA A 154 6.76 4.59 -16.49
CA ALA A 154 6.51 3.31 -15.83
C ALA A 154 5.01 3.15 -15.52
N PRO A 155 4.53 1.90 -15.33
CA PRO A 155 3.14 1.63 -15.00
C PRO A 155 2.62 2.42 -13.79
N LEU A 156 1.45 3.02 -13.95
CA LEU A 156 0.63 3.55 -12.86
C LEU A 156 -0.56 2.61 -12.69
N ILE A 157 -0.62 1.91 -11.56
CA ILE A 157 -1.62 0.86 -11.30
C ILE A 157 -2.50 1.31 -10.13
N VAL A 158 -3.82 1.25 -10.34
CA VAL A 158 -4.80 1.40 -9.27
C VAL A 158 -5.15 0.02 -8.73
N THR A 159 -5.13 -0.15 -7.41
CA THR A 159 -5.54 -1.40 -6.76
C THR A 159 -7.01 -1.71 -6.99
N ASP A 160 -7.34 -2.99 -7.03
CA ASP A 160 -8.72 -3.45 -7.22
C ASP A 160 -9.58 -3.08 -5.98
N PRO A 161 -10.81 -2.53 -6.17
CA PRO A 161 -11.67 -2.16 -5.04
C PRO A 161 -12.03 -3.34 -4.11
N ARG A 162 -12.02 -4.58 -4.62
CA ARG A 162 -12.23 -5.78 -3.80
C ARG A 162 -11.10 -5.96 -2.80
N PHE A 163 -9.87 -5.65 -3.23
CA PHE A 163 -8.68 -5.69 -2.38
C PHE A 163 -8.71 -4.57 -1.34
N ASP A 164 -9.15 -3.37 -1.73
CA ASP A 164 -9.35 -2.25 -0.80
C ASP A 164 -10.37 -2.60 0.30
N ILE A 165 -11.51 -3.22 -0.07
CA ILE A 165 -12.54 -3.65 0.90
C ILE A 165 -12.01 -4.72 1.85
N MET A 166 -11.27 -5.70 1.35
CA MET A 166 -10.65 -6.73 2.18
C MET A 166 -9.72 -6.09 3.22
N CYS A 167 -8.81 -5.21 2.79
CA CYS A 167 -7.90 -4.52 3.69
C CYS A 167 -8.63 -3.71 4.76
N ALA A 168 -9.66 -2.94 4.36
CA ALA A 168 -10.49 -2.17 5.29
C ALA A 168 -11.22 -3.05 6.32
N ARG A 169 -11.73 -4.22 5.90
CA ARG A 169 -12.39 -5.16 6.82
C ARG A 169 -11.44 -5.76 7.84
N ILE A 170 -10.24 -6.16 7.42
CA ILE A 170 -9.23 -6.71 8.33
C ILE A 170 -8.85 -5.67 9.38
N VAL A 171 -8.43 -4.47 8.97
CA VAL A 171 -8.01 -3.43 9.92
C VAL A 171 -9.16 -3.00 10.83
N LYS A 172 -10.39 -2.92 10.31
CA LYS A 172 -11.57 -2.64 11.13
C LYS A 172 -11.83 -3.73 12.16
N TYR A 173 -11.62 -5.00 11.83
CA TYR A 173 -11.75 -6.10 12.79
C TYR A 173 -10.74 -6.00 13.93
N TYR A 174 -9.46 -5.76 13.64
CA TYR A 174 -8.45 -5.58 14.67
C TYR A 174 -8.77 -4.38 15.57
N SER A 175 -9.17 -3.24 14.98
CA SER A 175 -9.56 -2.05 15.75
C SER A 175 -10.81 -2.27 16.61
N LEU A 176 -11.83 -2.95 16.08
CA LEU A 176 -13.03 -3.32 16.83
C LEU A 176 -12.71 -4.26 17.99
N LYS A 177 -11.92 -5.31 17.73
CA LYS A 177 -11.50 -6.29 18.74
C LYS A 177 -10.79 -5.58 19.89
N ARG A 178 -9.78 -4.76 19.57
CA ARG A 178 -9.00 -3.99 20.54
C ARG A 178 -9.88 -3.03 21.34
N PHE A 179 -10.80 -2.32 20.69
CA PHE A 179 -11.74 -1.42 21.37
C PHE A 179 -12.62 -2.15 22.39
N VAL A 180 -13.20 -3.30 22.02
CA VAL A 180 -14.04 -4.09 22.92
C VAL A 180 -13.21 -4.65 24.08
N GLU A 181 -12.03 -5.19 23.81
CA GLU A 181 -11.14 -5.77 24.83
C GLU A 181 -10.61 -4.73 25.83
N GLU A 182 -10.27 -3.53 25.37
CA GLU A 182 -9.70 -2.49 26.24
C GLU A 182 -10.74 -1.67 26.98
N THR A 183 -11.88 -1.38 26.35
CA THR A 183 -12.89 -0.48 26.93
C THR A 183 -14.05 -1.22 27.59
N GLY A 184 -14.25 -2.50 27.25
CA GLY A 184 -15.42 -3.28 27.67
C GLY A 184 -16.75 -2.82 27.05
N LYS A 185 -16.72 -1.88 26.10
CA LYS A 185 -17.91 -1.32 25.46
C LYS A 185 -18.44 -2.21 24.34
N SER A 186 -19.70 -1.99 23.95
CA SER A 186 -20.29 -2.67 22.79
C SER A 186 -19.61 -2.24 21.50
N TYR A 187 -19.54 -3.15 20.52
CA TYR A 187 -19.01 -2.86 19.19
C TYR A 187 -19.76 -1.73 18.47
N ASP A 188 -21.03 -1.46 18.83
CA ASP A 188 -21.82 -0.37 18.26
C ASP A 188 -21.25 1.02 18.59
N GLU A 189 -20.56 1.16 19.72
CA GLU A 189 -19.94 2.42 20.13
C GLU A 189 -18.62 2.72 19.38
N TRP A 190 -18.03 1.71 18.73
CA TRP A 190 -16.73 1.85 18.06
C TRP A 190 -16.74 2.94 16.99
N SER A 191 -17.82 3.01 16.21
CA SER A 191 -17.91 3.96 15.08
C SER A 191 -17.86 5.42 15.57
N SER A 192 -18.46 5.70 16.72
CA SER A 192 -18.42 7.05 17.31
C SER A 192 -17.05 7.37 17.92
N ALA A 193 -16.36 6.36 18.47
CA ALA A 193 -15.05 6.52 19.07
C ALA A 193 -13.90 6.67 18.06
N HIS A 194 -14.02 6.05 16.88
CA HIS A 194 -12.95 5.96 15.87
C HIS A 194 -13.25 6.71 14.57
N ASP A 195 -14.29 7.55 14.57
CA ASP A 195 -14.80 8.21 13.36
C ASP A 195 -14.96 7.20 12.21
N GLY A 196 -15.77 6.17 12.46
CA GLY A 196 -15.85 4.95 11.64
C GLY A 196 -16.18 5.20 10.17
N SER A 197 -16.72 6.38 9.83
CA SER A 197 -16.96 6.83 8.45
C SER A 197 -15.67 7.19 7.69
N MET A 198 -14.67 7.70 8.41
CA MET A 198 -13.37 8.14 7.89
C MET A 198 -12.26 7.11 8.16
N PHE A 199 -12.56 6.06 8.93
CA PHE A 199 -11.63 4.99 9.26
C PHE A 199 -11.08 4.31 8.00
N HIS A 200 -9.77 4.26 7.90
CA HIS A 200 -9.07 3.69 6.76
C HIS A 200 -7.75 3.06 7.20
N TYR A 201 -7.29 2.05 6.46
CA TYR A 201 -5.97 1.44 6.66
C TYR A 201 -4.84 2.38 6.18
N SER A 202 -3.63 2.20 6.70
CA SER A 202 -2.44 2.92 6.26
C SER A 202 -1.94 2.41 4.90
N SER A 203 -1.21 3.24 4.15
CA SER A 203 -0.58 2.78 2.89
C SER A 203 0.40 1.63 3.13
N GLY A 204 0.99 1.54 4.33
CA GLY A 204 1.87 0.43 4.70
C GLY A 204 1.12 -0.89 4.83
N PHE A 205 -0.06 -0.88 5.45
CA PHE A 205 -0.90 -2.06 5.59
C PHE A 205 -1.19 -2.71 4.23
N GLN A 206 -1.67 -1.91 3.28
CA GLN A 206 -2.02 -2.45 1.97
C GLN A 206 -0.79 -2.86 1.15
N ALA A 207 0.34 -2.19 1.32
CA ALA A 207 1.59 -2.60 0.68
C ALA A 207 2.08 -3.96 1.22
N VAL A 208 1.96 -4.22 2.53
CA VAL A 208 2.25 -5.53 3.12
C VAL A 208 1.30 -6.59 2.55
N MET A 209 0.00 -6.31 2.55
CA MET A 209 -1.01 -7.20 1.96
C MET A 209 -0.72 -7.50 0.47
N LEU A 210 -0.30 -6.50 -0.30
CA LEU A 210 0.08 -6.68 -1.68
C LEU A 210 1.29 -7.63 -1.80
N ALA A 211 2.31 -7.44 -0.97
CA ALA A 211 3.50 -8.30 -0.95
C ALA A 211 3.14 -9.77 -0.64
N LEU A 212 2.19 -10.02 0.29
CA LEU A 212 1.73 -11.38 0.59
C LEU A 212 1.12 -12.07 -0.64
N GLY A 213 0.38 -11.32 -1.46
CA GLY A 213 -0.26 -11.84 -2.67
C GLY A 213 0.70 -12.14 -3.80
N ILE A 214 1.80 -11.39 -3.93
CA ILE A 214 2.68 -11.46 -5.10
C ILE A 214 4.06 -12.06 -4.81
N CYS A 215 4.40 -12.42 -3.57
CA CYS A 215 5.74 -12.89 -3.19
C CYS A 215 5.70 -14.19 -2.35
N ASP A 216 6.73 -15.04 -2.50
CA ASP A 216 6.91 -16.29 -1.76
C ASP A 216 7.51 -16.09 -0.37
N LYS A 217 8.21 -14.99 -0.14
CA LYS A 217 8.73 -14.57 1.18
C LYS A 217 8.61 -13.07 1.33
N VAL A 218 8.20 -12.61 2.50
CA VAL A 218 8.04 -11.18 2.79
C VAL A 218 8.86 -10.77 4.01
N SER A 219 9.67 -9.73 3.85
CA SER A 219 10.37 -9.07 4.95
C SER A 219 9.83 -7.66 5.11
N VAL A 220 9.42 -7.30 6.31
CA VAL A 220 8.81 -6.01 6.63
C VAL A 220 9.77 -5.19 7.47
N PHE A 221 10.14 -4.00 7.01
CA PHE A 221 11.14 -3.14 7.65
C PHE A 221 10.52 -1.80 8.02
N GLY A 222 10.76 -1.30 9.24
CA GLY A 222 10.36 0.05 9.60
C GLY A 222 8.86 0.22 9.79
N PHE A 223 8.21 -0.83 10.28
CA PHE A 223 6.84 -0.84 10.79
C PHE A 223 6.90 -0.99 12.30
N GLY A 224 6.07 -0.22 13.01
CA GLY A 224 6.11 -0.18 14.47
C GLY A 224 6.63 1.14 15.01
N LYS A 225 6.46 1.26 16.34
CA LYS A 225 6.69 2.48 17.10
C LYS A 225 7.81 2.28 18.09
N SER A 226 8.62 3.33 18.25
CA SER A 226 9.54 3.44 19.37
C SER A 226 9.44 4.84 19.93
N THR A 227 9.26 4.97 21.24
CA THR A 227 9.19 6.26 21.95
C THR A 227 10.42 7.13 21.75
N LEU A 228 11.55 6.50 21.40
CA LEU A 228 12.84 7.14 21.14
C LEU A 228 13.08 7.44 19.66
N ALA A 229 12.23 6.96 18.75
CA ALA A 229 12.39 7.14 17.31
C ALA A 229 11.42 8.20 16.76
N LYS A 230 11.85 8.89 15.69
CA LYS A 230 10.94 9.77 14.93
C LYS A 230 9.88 8.93 14.22
N HIS A 231 8.72 9.54 13.93
CA HIS A 231 7.68 8.88 13.15
C HIS A 231 8.14 8.62 11.72
N HIS A 232 8.86 9.57 11.11
CA HIS A 232 9.54 9.33 9.84
C HIS A 232 11.06 9.45 9.99
N TYR A 233 11.81 8.53 9.39
CA TYR A 233 13.28 8.59 9.39
C TYR A 233 13.83 9.79 8.58
N HIS A 234 13.05 10.30 7.63
CA HIS A 234 13.47 11.36 6.70
C HIS A 234 12.78 12.71 6.92
N THR A 235 11.91 12.86 7.93
CA THR A 235 11.28 14.13 8.29
C THR A 235 11.42 14.41 9.79
N ASN A 236 11.03 15.62 10.22
CA ASN A 236 10.97 15.98 11.64
C ASN A 236 9.63 15.62 12.30
N GLN A 237 8.76 14.87 11.61
CA GLN A 237 7.50 14.41 12.18
C GLN A 237 7.78 13.39 13.29
N LYS A 238 7.26 13.67 14.49
CA LYS A 238 7.47 12.84 15.68
C LYS A 238 6.26 11.95 16.03
N GLY A 239 5.06 12.28 15.56
CA GLY A 239 3.82 11.58 15.89
C GLY A 239 3.10 10.97 14.69
N GLU A 240 2.39 9.89 14.97
CA GLU A 240 1.44 9.21 14.09
C GLU A 240 0.22 10.10 13.80
N LEU A 241 -0.36 9.96 12.60
CA LEU A 241 -1.59 10.64 12.22
C LEU A 241 -2.79 9.95 12.88
N LYS A 242 -3.74 10.70 13.44
CA LYS A 242 -4.97 10.15 14.05
C LYS A 242 -5.93 9.44 13.09
N LEU A 243 -5.63 9.44 11.78
CA LEU A 243 -6.50 8.87 10.74
C LEU A 243 -6.47 7.33 10.70
N HIS A 244 -5.40 6.72 11.22
CA HIS A 244 -5.20 5.27 11.22
C HIS A 244 -5.08 4.77 12.66
N ASP A 245 -5.65 3.61 12.94
CA ASP A 245 -5.42 2.89 14.19
C ASP A 245 -4.16 2.04 14.05
N TYR A 246 -3.00 2.66 14.30
CA TYR A 246 -1.70 2.00 14.13
C TYR A 246 -1.51 0.81 15.07
N GLU A 247 -2.06 0.88 16.28
CA GLU A 247 -1.96 -0.23 17.25
C GLU A 247 -2.72 -1.45 16.72
N ALA A 248 -3.90 -1.26 16.12
CA ALA A 248 -4.62 -2.33 15.44
C ALA A 248 -3.84 -2.93 14.24
N GLU A 249 -3.11 -2.10 13.49
CA GLU A 249 -2.22 -2.61 12.43
C GLU A 249 -1.02 -3.37 13.01
N TYR A 250 -0.47 -2.96 14.16
CA TYR A 250 0.62 -3.65 14.84
C TYR A 250 0.20 -5.04 15.33
N ASP A 251 -1.01 -5.17 15.87
CA ASP A 251 -1.59 -6.47 16.24
C ASP A 251 -1.72 -7.39 15.01
N PHE A 252 -2.14 -6.83 13.87
CA PHE A 252 -2.17 -7.57 12.60
C PHE A 252 -0.78 -8.04 12.17
N TYR A 253 0.25 -7.17 12.21
CA TYR A 253 1.60 -7.59 11.82
C TYR A 253 2.16 -8.66 12.78
N HIS A 254 1.83 -8.57 14.07
CA HIS A 254 2.18 -9.59 15.05
C HIS A 254 1.54 -10.95 14.69
N ASP A 255 0.23 -10.99 14.44
CA ASP A 255 -0.47 -12.21 14.02
C ASP A 255 0.05 -12.73 12.67
N LEU A 256 0.38 -11.85 11.74
CA LEU A 256 0.92 -12.23 10.43
C LEU A 256 2.25 -12.99 10.55
N SER A 257 3.09 -12.66 11.54
CA SER A 257 4.39 -13.32 11.76
C SER A 257 4.32 -14.58 12.63
N HIS A 258 3.30 -14.73 13.48
CA HIS A 258 3.21 -15.84 14.44
C HIS A 258 2.04 -16.80 14.17
N THR A 259 0.87 -16.26 13.81
CA THR A 259 -0.41 -16.97 13.71
C THR A 259 -1.22 -16.53 12.48
N PRO A 260 -0.67 -16.57 11.25
CA PRO A 260 -1.32 -15.97 10.07
C PRO A 260 -2.68 -16.57 9.73
N ARG A 261 -2.96 -17.82 10.15
CA ARG A 261 -4.26 -18.48 9.99
C ARG A 261 -5.38 -17.84 10.83
N ALA A 262 -5.05 -17.01 11.82
CA ALA A 262 -6.03 -16.30 12.64
C ALA A 262 -6.58 -15.04 11.94
N ILE A 263 -5.95 -14.58 10.85
CA ILE A 263 -6.35 -13.37 10.14
C ILE A 263 -7.70 -13.64 9.41
N PRO A 264 -8.77 -12.90 9.72
CA PRO A 264 -10.08 -13.16 9.13
C PRO A 264 -10.20 -12.60 7.71
N PHE A 265 -11.30 -12.97 7.04
CA PHE A 265 -11.72 -12.46 5.73
C PHE A 265 -10.84 -12.83 4.53
N ILE A 266 -9.81 -13.64 4.73
CA ILE A 266 -9.00 -14.21 3.65
C ILE A 266 -9.44 -15.65 3.42
N SER A 267 -9.57 -16.05 2.16
CA SER A 267 -9.96 -17.41 1.78
C SER A 267 -8.97 -18.45 2.33
N ASP A 268 -9.47 -19.56 2.85
CA ASP A 268 -8.64 -20.69 3.33
C ASP A 268 -7.75 -21.30 2.24
N LYS A 269 -8.06 -21.02 0.97
CA LYS A 269 -7.24 -21.43 -0.19
C LYS A 269 -5.94 -20.62 -0.30
N PHE A 270 -5.90 -19.43 0.28
CA PHE A 270 -4.73 -18.56 0.23
C PHE A 270 -3.66 -19.07 1.20
N GLN A 271 -2.47 -19.34 0.66
CA GLN A 271 -1.31 -19.71 1.47
C GLN A 271 -0.48 -18.47 1.77
N PHE A 272 -0.42 -18.11 3.05
CA PHE A 272 0.43 -17.02 3.51
C PHE A 272 1.91 -17.40 3.33
N PRO A 273 2.72 -16.53 2.70
CA PRO A 273 4.16 -16.72 2.69
C PRO A 273 4.74 -16.50 4.09
N PRO A 274 5.93 -17.06 4.40
CA PRO A 274 6.68 -16.69 5.60
C PRO A 274 6.94 -15.18 5.65
N VAL A 275 6.68 -14.58 6.82
CA VAL A 275 6.85 -13.14 7.08
C VAL A 275 7.86 -12.94 8.21
N VAL A 276 8.82 -12.05 8.00
CA VAL A 276 9.77 -11.61 9.04
C VAL A 276 9.66 -10.10 9.21
N ILE A 277 9.52 -9.64 10.45
CA ILE A 277 9.41 -8.21 10.78
C ILE A 277 10.71 -7.75 11.42
N TYR A 278 11.28 -6.68 10.85
CA TYR A 278 12.51 -6.04 11.31
C TYR A 278 12.19 -4.70 11.95
N GLN A 279 12.42 -4.64 13.25
CA GLN A 279 12.35 -3.45 14.10
C GLN A 279 13.75 -2.91 14.39
#